data_AF-A0A7Z0MPD0-F1
#
_entry.id   AF-A0A7Z0MPD0-F1
#
_cell.length_a   1.000
_cell.length_b   1.000
_cell.length_c   1.000
_cell.angle_alpha   90.00
_cell.angle_beta   90.00
_cell.angle_gamma   90.00
#
_symmetry.space_group_name_H-M   'P 1'
#
loop_
_entity.id
_entity.type
_entity.pdbx_description
1 polymer ?
#
loop_
_entity_poly.entity_id
_entity_poly.type
_entity_poly.pdbx_seq_one_letter_code
_entity_poly.pdbx_strand_id
1 'polypeptide(L)' 'MTLKGNDHGIILTQGGKFGGWALYMDNGKPAYTYNYFGLERYTITSPTKLTKENAEIKLDFVYDGNGTGNGD' A
#
# COMPACT_ATOMS: atom_id res chain seq x y z
N MET A 1 -15.93 14.61 -6.20
CA MET A 1 -15.19 14.06 -7.35
C MET A 1 -15.48 12.57 -7.44
N THR A 2 -15.66 12.03 -8.65
CA THR A 2 -15.97 10.60 -8.86
C THR A 2 -14.78 9.96 -9.56
N LEU A 3 -14.03 9.11 -8.85
CA LEU A 3 -12.85 8.39 -9.37
C LEU A 3 -13.26 7.16 -10.22
N LYS A 4 -14.32 7.25 -11.01
CA LYS A 4 -14.98 6.08 -11.63
C LYS A 4 -13.98 5.29 -12.50
N GLY A 5 -13.61 4.08 -12.07
CA GLY A 5 -12.65 3.21 -12.76
C GLY A 5 -11.19 3.38 -12.33
N ASN A 6 -10.89 4.41 -11.53
CA ASN A 6 -9.59 4.69 -10.91
C ASN A 6 -9.65 4.60 -9.38
N ASP A 7 -10.80 4.23 -8.82
CA ASP A 7 -11.05 4.07 -7.39
C ASP A 7 -10.67 2.67 -6.88
N HIS A 8 -10.37 1.73 -7.77
CA HIS A 8 -9.98 0.37 -7.43
C HIS A 8 -8.93 -0.18 -8.41
N GLY A 9 -7.90 -0.85 -7.89
CA GLY A 9 -6.94 -1.56 -8.73
C GLY A 9 -5.51 -1.56 -8.20
N ILE A 10 -4.66 -2.43 -8.75
CA ILE A 10 -3.23 -2.50 -8.38
C ILE A 10 -2.46 -1.36 -9.05
N ILE A 11 -1.63 -0.66 -8.27
CA ILE A 11 -0.69 0.35 -8.75
C ILE A 11 0.68 -0.29 -8.95
N LEU A 12 1.16 -1.02 -7.93
CA LEU A 12 2.43 -1.73 -7.95
C LEU A 12 2.34 -2.95 -7.04
N THR A 13 2.96 -4.05 -7.44
CA THR A 13 3.04 -5.27 -6.62
C THR A 13 4.36 -5.96 -6.86
N GLN A 14 4.92 -6.55 -5.81
CA GLN A 14 6.11 -7.37 -5.90
C GLN A 14 5.96 -8.59 -5.00
N GLY A 15 6.31 -9.76 -5.53
CA GLY A 15 6.18 -11.05 -4.85
C GLY A 15 5.10 -11.92 -5.47
N GLY A 16 4.61 -12.89 -4.72
CA GLY A 16 3.65 -13.87 -5.21
C GLY A 16 2.91 -14.58 -4.08
N LYS A 17 2.45 -15.80 -4.35
CA LYS A 17 1.61 -16.58 -3.43
C LYS A 17 2.21 -16.71 -2.01
N PHE A 18 3.54 -16.83 -1.94
CA PHE A 18 4.27 -17.11 -0.70
C PHE A 18 4.82 -15.87 -0.02
N GLY A 19 4.39 -14.66 -0.38
CA GLY A 19 4.84 -13.44 0.26
C GLY A 19 5.13 -12.34 -0.75
N GLY A 20 5.18 -11.12 -0.23
CA GLY A 20 5.30 -9.92 -1.05
C GLY A 20 4.42 -8.81 -0.55
N TRP A 21 4.23 -7.81 -1.40
CA TRP A 21 3.43 -6.64 -1.08
C TRP A 21 2.75 -6.07 -2.31
N ALA A 22 1.69 -5.30 -2.06
CA ALA A 22 0.99 -4.55 -3.09
C ALA A 22 0.64 -3.15 -2.59
N LEU A 23 0.87 -2.16 -3.44
CA LEU A 23 0.30 -0.81 -3.39
C LEU A 23 -0.86 -0.74 -4.39
N TYR A 24 -2.03 -0.32 -3.93
CA TYR A 24 -3.26 -0.39 -4.70
C TYR A 24 -4.23 0.72 -4.30
N MET A 25 -5.25 0.93 -5.12
CA MET A 25 -6.40 1.77 -4.81
C MET A 25 -7.55 0.91 -4.29
N ASP A 26 -8.18 1.36 -3.21
CA ASP A 26 -9.40 0.78 -2.65
C ASP A 26 -10.39 1.88 -2.29
N ASN A 27 -11.52 1.92 -3.01
CA ASN A 27 -12.57 2.91 -2.84
C ASN A 27 -12.06 4.37 -2.92
N GLY A 28 -11.06 4.61 -3.78
CA GLY A 28 -10.40 5.90 -3.97
C GLY A 28 -9.37 6.25 -2.89
N LYS A 29 -9.03 5.29 -2.01
CA LYS A 29 -7.96 5.43 -1.02
C LYS A 29 -6.76 4.59 -1.42
N PRO A 30 -5.55 5.18 -1.50
CA PRO A 30 -4.34 4.38 -1.60
C PRO A 30 -4.18 3.47 -0.38
N ALA A 31 -3.83 2.22 -0.61
CA ALA A 31 -3.60 1.22 0.41
C ALA A 31 -2.36 0.38 0.06
N TYR A 32 -1.63 -0.02 1.09
CA TYR A 32 -0.47 -0.90 1.00
C TYR A 32 -0.71 -2.12 1.88
N THR A 33 -0.49 -3.32 1.34
CA THR A 33 -0.52 -4.56 2.11
C THR A 33 0.80 -5.30 1.96
N TYR A 34 1.41 -5.67 3.09
CA TYR A 34 2.51 -6.64 3.15
C TYR A 34 1.99 -8.00 3.60
N ASN A 35 2.37 -9.05 2.88
CA ASN A 35 2.02 -10.44 3.17
C ASN A 35 3.27 -11.20 3.64
N TYR A 36 3.30 -11.54 4.92
CA TYR A 36 4.36 -12.34 5.54
C TYR A 36 4.05 -13.84 5.34
N PHE A 37 4.47 -14.38 4.19
CA PHE A 37 4.36 -15.81 3.84
C PHE A 37 2.96 -16.43 3.97
N GLY A 38 1.90 -15.62 3.90
CA GLY A 38 0.53 -16.06 4.12
C GLY A 38 0.15 -16.27 5.59
N LEU A 39 1.11 -16.15 6.51
CA LEU A 39 0.90 -16.22 7.95
C LEU A 39 0.17 -14.97 8.44
N GLU A 40 0.70 -13.80 8.06
CA GLU A 40 0.17 -12.51 8.48
C GLU A 40 0.10 -11.52 7.31
N ARG A 41 -0.87 -10.61 7.39
CA ARG A 41 -1.03 -9.50 6.45
C ARG A 41 -1.16 -8.21 7.22
N TYR A 42 -0.35 -7.24 6.84
CA TYR A 42 -0.36 -5.91 7.44
C TYR A 42 -0.79 -4.92 6.38
N THR A 43 -1.89 -4.21 6.65
CA THR A 43 -2.47 -3.24 5.72
C THR A 43 -2.44 -1.85 6.32
N ILE A 44 -1.93 -0.89 5.54
CA ILE A 44 -1.99 0.54 5.84
C ILE A 44 -2.82 1.19 4.75
N THR A 45 -3.79 2.01 5.14
CA THR A 45 -4.70 2.69 4.20
C THR A 45 -4.65 4.19 4.45
N SER A 46 -4.65 4.98 3.38
CA SER A 46 -4.79 6.43 3.48
C SER A 46 -6.06 6.79 4.25
N PRO A 47 -6.01 7.73 5.22
CA PRO A 47 -7.20 8.13 5.97
C PRO A 47 -8.24 8.78 5.05
N THR A 48 -7.78 9.44 3.97
CA THR A 48 -8.60 10.22 3.06
C THR A 48 -8.61 9.63 1.65
N LYS A 49 -9.74 9.79 0.96
CA LYS A 49 -9.84 9.54 -0.49
C LYS A 49 -9.06 10.60 -1.26
N LEU A 50 -8.58 10.25 -2.45
CA LEU A 50 -8.04 11.24 -3.37
C LEU A 50 -9.14 12.26 -3.74
N THR A 51 -8.73 13.53 -3.81
CA THR A 51 -9.62 14.67 -4.06
C THR A 51 -9.38 15.33 -5.42
N LYS A 52 -8.37 14.86 -6.16
CA LYS A 52 -7.94 15.37 -7.47
C LYS A 52 -7.74 14.21 -8.44
N GLU A 53 -7.83 14.49 -9.75
CA GLU A 53 -7.56 13.51 -10.81
C GLU A 53 -6.11 13.03 -10.82
N ASN A 54 -5.16 13.95 -10.61
CA ASN A 54 -3.75 13.63 -10.47
C ASN A 54 -3.36 13.71 -9.00
N ALA A 55 -2.63 12.69 -8.53
CA ALA A 55 -2.12 12.61 -7.17
C ALA A 55 -0.74 11.96 -7.15
N GLU A 56 0.08 12.39 -6.21
CA GLU A 56 1.31 11.69 -5.85
C GLU A 56 1.00 10.78 -4.66
N ILE A 57 1.35 9.50 -4.77
CA ILE A 57 1.14 8.50 -3.72
C ILE A 57 2.52 8.13 -3.18
N LYS A 58 2.77 8.47 -1.91
CA LYS A 58 3.99 8.12 -1.20
C LYS A 58 3.70 7.10 -0.11
N LEU A 59 4.43 6.00 -0.11
CA LEU A 59 4.57 5.13 1.05
C LEU A 59 5.88 5.52 1.74
N ASP A 60 5.78 6.05 2.97
CA ASP A 60 6.93 6.43 3.77
C ASP A 60 7.10 5.39 4.87
N PHE A 61 8.12 4.55 4.76
CA PHE A 61 8.46 3.58 5.80
C PHE A 61 9.46 4.26 6.75
N VAL A 62 8.98 4.64 7.93
CA VAL A 62 9.81 5.24 8.97
C VAL A 62 10.05 4.16 10.01
N TYR A 63 11.24 3.59 9.99
CA TYR A 63 11.67 2.60 10.96
C TYR A 63 12.26 3.28 12.19
N ASP A 64 11.80 2.81 13.34
CA ASP A 64 12.10 3.34 14.67
C ASP A 64 13.06 2.44 15.47
N GLY A 65 13.55 1.35 14.88
CA GLY A 65 14.37 0.37 15.58
C GLY A 65 15.89 0.61 15.48
N ASN A 66 16.61 0.31 16.57
CA ASN A 66 18.07 0.48 16.68
C ASN A 66 18.86 -0.80 16.29
N GLY A 67 18.67 -1.34 15.09
CA GLY A 67 19.40 -2.57 14.71
C GLY A 67 19.39 -2.91 13.22
N THR A 68 20.52 -3.46 12.76
CA THR A 68 20.72 -3.93 11.38
C THR A 68 19.89 -5.17 11.09
N GLY A 69 19.16 -5.19 9.96
CA GLY A 69 18.40 -6.36 9.49
C GLY A 69 16.94 -6.44 9.95
N ASN A 70 16.42 -5.37 10.54
CA ASN A 70 15.05 -5.31 11.07
C ASN A 70 14.05 -4.55 10.14
N GLY A 71 14.47 -4.23 8.92
CA GLY A 71 13.84 -3.24 8.05
C GLY A 71 14.75 -2.02 7.89
N ASP A 72 14.55 -1.24 6.83
CA ASP A 72 15.19 0.08 6.67
C ASP A 72 14.62 1.08 7.64
#